data_AF-A0A966Z5V3-F1
#
_entry.id   AF-A0A966Z5V3-F1
#
_cell.length_a   1.000
_cell.length_b   1.000
_cell.length_c   1.000
_cell.angle_alpha   90.00
_cell.angle_beta   90.00
_cell.angle_gamma   90.00
#
_symmetry.space_group_name_H-M   'P 1'
#
loop_
_entity.id
_entity.type
_entity.pdbx_description
1 polymer ?
#
loop_
_entity_poly.entity_id
_entity_poly.type
_entity_poly.pdbx_seq_one_letter_code
_entity_poly.pdbx_strand_id
1 'polypeptide(L)'
;MKFAVAGATGKMGKMLIETILRSPNAQLTGALEHPASPLLGTDAGAFLGQQTNVLITDDLAKGLAGAEYLIDFTRPEGTLLHLAAAKQAGVKMIVGTTG
;
A
#
# COMPACT_ATOMS: atom_id res chain seq x y z
N MET A 1 11.64 8.73 2.23
CA MET A 1 11.20 7.40 2.70
C MET A 1 10.18 6.86 1.72
N LYS A 2 10.32 5.60 1.31
CA LYS A 2 9.47 4.95 0.29
C LYS A 2 8.46 4.01 0.94
N PHE A 3 7.19 4.24 0.67
CA PHE A 3 6.09 3.54 1.31
C PHE A 3 5.25 2.77 0.28
N ALA A 4 4.92 1.54 0.62
CA ALA A 4 3.78 0.81 0.09
C ALA A 4 2.62 0.88 1.09
N VAL A 5 1.38 0.87 0.57
CA VAL A 5 0.16 0.88 1.40
C VAL A 5 -0.67 -0.36 1.08
N ALA A 6 -0.95 -1.19 2.08
CA ALA A 6 -1.95 -2.25 1.99
C ALA A 6 -3.35 -1.72 2.31
N GLY A 7 -4.37 -2.29 1.68
CA GLY A 7 -5.73 -1.79 1.85
C GLY A 7 -5.98 -0.49 1.08
N ALA A 8 -5.28 -0.27 -0.04
CA ALA A 8 -5.11 1.03 -0.69
C ALA A 8 -6.43 1.73 -1.06
N THR A 9 -7.48 0.96 -1.33
CA THR A 9 -8.79 1.49 -1.74
C THR A 9 -9.72 1.76 -0.57
N GLY A 10 -9.40 1.22 0.61
CA GLY A 10 -10.14 1.42 1.84
C GLY A 10 -10.01 2.84 2.40
N LYS A 11 -10.83 3.16 3.41
CA LYS A 11 -10.85 4.48 4.04
C LYS A 11 -9.46 4.89 4.57
N MET A 12 -8.81 3.99 5.31
CA MET A 12 -7.48 4.26 5.86
C MET A 12 -6.38 4.28 4.79
N GLY A 13 -6.43 3.37 3.81
CA GLY A 13 -5.46 3.34 2.71
C GLY A 13 -5.45 4.65 1.91
N LYS A 14 -6.63 5.18 1.56
CA LYS A 14 -6.77 6.49 0.91
C LYS A 14 -6.19 7.63 1.73
N MET A 15 -6.48 7.67 3.03
CA MET A 15 -5.92 8.69 3.93
C MET A 15 -4.39 8.61 4.01
N LEU A 16 -3.82 7.40 4.06
CA LEU A 16 -2.37 7.18 4.07
C LEU A 16 -1.73 7.62 2.75
N ILE A 17 -2.33 7.27 1.61
CA ILE A 17 -1.87 7.71 0.29
C ILE A 17 -1.85 9.24 0.22
N GLU A 18 -2.95 9.90 0.58
CA GLU A 18 -3.03 11.37 0.61
C GLU A 18 -1.95 11.98 1.51
N THR A 19 -1.72 11.38 2.68
CA THR A 19 -0.69 11.83 3.63
C THR A 19 0.72 11.69 3.07
N ILE A 20 1.01 10.56 2.42
CA ILE A 20 2.31 10.31 1.77
C ILE A 20 2.54 11.34 0.66
N LEU A 21 1.54 11.57 -0.20
CA LEU A 21 1.65 12.52 -1.32
C LEU A 21 1.84 13.97 -0.86
N ARG A 22 1.35 14.34 0.33
CA ARG A 22 1.54 15.68 0.91
C ARG A 22 2.87 15.85 1.65
N SER A 23 3.58 14.76 1.93
CA SER A 23 4.81 14.82 2.71
C SER A 23 6.03 14.95 1.79
N PRO A 24 6.84 16.03 1.90
CA PRO A 24 7.97 16.27 1.00
C PRO A 24 9.09 15.22 1.14
N ASN A 25 9.10 14.47 2.24
CA ASN A 25 10.11 13.47 2.55
C ASN A 25 9.59 12.03 2.38
N ALA A 26 8.39 11.85 1.82
CA ALA A 26 7.78 10.55 1.58
C ALA A 26 7.49 10.35 0.08
N GLN A 27 7.49 9.10 -0.34
CA GLN A 27 7.17 8.70 -1.70
C GLN A 27 6.28 7.45 -1.65
N LEU A 28 5.18 7.46 -2.39
CA LEU A 28 4.38 6.27 -2.64
C LEU A 28 5.08 5.45 -3.73
N THR A 29 5.40 4.19 -3.45
CA THR A 29 6.01 3.27 -4.41
C THR A 29 5.16 2.06 -4.70
N GLY A 30 4.14 1.79 -3.89
CA GLY A 30 3.25 0.65 -4.07
C GLY A 30 1.88 0.83 -3.41
N ALA A 31 0.87 0.23 -4.03
CA ALA A 31 -0.50 0.22 -3.54
C ALA A 31 -1.08 -1.19 -3.67
N LEU A 32 -1.29 -1.86 -2.54
CA LEU A 32 -1.76 -3.22 -2.46
C LEU A 32 -3.25 -3.28 -2.14
N GLU A 33 -3.96 -4.17 -2.82
CA GLU A 33 -5.36 -4.47 -2.54
C GLU A 33 -5.69 -5.96 -2.61
N HIS A 34 -6.88 -6.31 -2.14
CA HIS A 34 -7.43 -7.64 -2.28
C HIS A 34 -7.67 -7.98 -3.77
N PRO A 35 -7.43 -9.23 -4.23
CA PRO A 35 -7.64 -9.65 -5.62
C PRO A 35 -9.05 -9.41 -6.18
N ALA A 36 -10.05 -9.36 -5.30
CA ALA A 36 -11.45 -9.10 -5.69
C ALA A 36 -11.78 -7.60 -5.87
N SER A 37 -10.81 -6.70 -5.66
CA SER A 37 -11.03 -5.27 -5.79
C SER A 37 -11.31 -4.88 -7.25
N PRO A 38 -12.39 -4.12 -7.53
CA PRO A 38 -12.66 -3.65 -8.90
C PRO A 38 -11.72 -2.53 -9.35
N LEU A 39 -10.85 -2.04 -8.45
CA LEU A 39 -9.94 -0.92 -8.70
C LEU A 39 -8.51 -1.37 -9.02
N LEU A 40 -8.26 -2.69 -9.12
CA LEU A 40 -6.98 -3.19 -9.61
C LEU A 40 -6.64 -2.60 -10.98
N GLY A 41 -5.38 -2.21 -11.18
CA GLY A 41 -4.89 -1.57 -12.39
C GLY A 41 -5.18 -0.07 -12.51
N THR A 42 -5.94 0.52 -11.59
CA THR A 42 -6.16 1.98 -11.54
C THR A 42 -5.04 2.68 -10.78
N ASP A 43 -4.82 3.98 -11.04
CA ASP A 43 -3.82 4.77 -10.33
C ASP A 43 -4.23 5.00 -8.87
N ALA A 44 -3.28 4.80 -7.95
CA ALA A 44 -3.51 4.93 -6.52
C ALA A 44 -3.95 6.34 -6.09
N GLY A 45 -3.62 7.38 -6.84
CA GLY A 45 -4.04 8.77 -6.60
C GLY A 45 -5.30 9.19 -7.34
N ALA A 46 -5.92 8.31 -8.14
CA ALA A 46 -7.06 8.67 -8.97
C ALA A 46 -8.24 9.26 -8.17
N PHE A 47 -8.45 8.80 -6.94
CA PHE A 47 -9.50 9.33 -6.05
C PHE A 47 -9.26 10.78 -5.59
N LEU A 48 -8.03 11.28 -5.72
CA LEU A 48 -7.64 12.68 -5.47
C LEU A 48 -7.58 13.50 -6.76
N GLY A 49 -7.89 12.90 -7.92
CA GLY A 49 -7.65 13.53 -9.22
C GLY A 49 -6.16 13.72 -9.54
N GLN A 50 -5.28 12.91 -8.96
CA GLN A 50 -3.83 12.96 -9.16
C GLN A 50 -3.32 11.68 -9.83
N GLN A 51 -2.26 11.80 -10.61
CA GLN A 51 -1.57 10.66 -11.20
C GLN A 51 -0.26 10.40 -10.43
N THR A 52 -0.18 9.25 -9.77
CA THR A 52 0.99 8.83 -8.99
C THR A 52 1.94 7.94 -9.79
N ASN A 53 1.44 7.36 -10.89
CA ASN A 53 2.08 6.27 -11.64
C ASN A 53 2.32 5.02 -10.79
N VAL A 54 1.64 4.90 -9.65
CA VAL A 54 1.59 3.69 -8.83
C VAL A 54 0.23 3.05 -9.07
N LEU A 55 0.24 1.90 -9.75
CA LEU A 55 -0.99 1.16 -10.00
C LEU A 55 -1.36 0.33 -8.76
N ILE A 56 -2.65 0.27 -8.48
CA ILE A 56 -3.21 -0.62 -7.47
C ILE A 56 -3.06 -2.06 -7.99
N THR A 57 -2.48 -2.94 -7.17
CA THR A 57 -2.21 -4.33 -7.54
C THR A 57 -2.48 -5.28 -6.37
N ASP A 58 -2.79 -6.53 -6.69
CA ASP A 58 -2.86 -7.66 -5.75
C ASP A 58 -1.55 -8.47 -5.71
N ASP A 59 -0.58 -8.16 -6.57
CA ASP A 59 0.73 -8.79 -6.62
C ASP A 59 1.64 -8.18 -5.56
N LEU A 60 1.88 -8.93 -4.47
CA LEU A 60 2.71 -8.51 -3.36
C LEU A 60 4.15 -8.18 -3.78
N ALA A 61 4.73 -8.92 -4.72
CA ALA A 61 6.10 -8.65 -5.17
C ALA A 61 6.19 -7.32 -5.92
N LYS A 62 5.21 -7.06 -6.81
CA LYS A 62 5.13 -5.77 -7.52
C LYS A 62 4.82 -4.61 -6.57
N GLY A 63 3.85 -4.77 -5.68
CA GLY A 63 3.46 -3.70 -4.74
C GLY A 63 4.51 -3.40 -3.67
N LEU A 64 5.45 -4.31 -3.41
CA LEU A 64 6.58 -4.06 -2.50
C LEU A 64 7.86 -3.64 -3.23
N ALA A 65 7.89 -3.67 -4.56
CA ALA A 65 9.08 -3.32 -5.33
C ALA A 65 9.51 -1.86 -5.05
N GLY A 66 10.73 -1.71 -4.53
CA GLY A 66 11.30 -0.39 -4.21
C GLY A 66 10.76 0.28 -2.96
N ALA A 67 9.86 -0.36 -2.20
CA ALA A 67 9.42 0.14 -0.90
C ALA A 67 10.48 -0.08 0.19
N GLU A 68 10.60 0.86 1.12
CA GLU A 68 11.36 0.67 2.36
C GLU A 68 10.45 0.23 3.52
N TYR A 69 9.18 0.67 3.46
CA TYR A 69 8.16 0.42 4.46
C TYR A 69 6.84 -0.01 3.80
N LEU A 70 6.15 -0.97 4.41
CA LEU A 70 4.76 -1.30 4.14
C LEU A 70 3.90 -0.83 5.33
N ILE A 71 2.87 -0.02 5.05
CA ILE A 71 1.87 0.39 6.04
C ILE A 71 0.63 -0.48 5.86
N ASP A 72 0.19 -1.15 6.94
CA ASP A 72 -0.91 -2.10 6.92
C ASP A 72 -1.95 -1.79 8.00
N PHE A 73 -3.15 -1.42 7.55
CA PHE A 73 -4.36 -1.19 8.35
C PHE A 73 -5.52 -2.05 7.83
N THR A 74 -5.21 -3.28 7.39
CA THR A 74 -6.19 -4.22 6.82
C THR A 74 -6.83 -5.08 7.91
N ARG A 75 -6.98 -6.39 7.68
CA ARG A 75 -7.54 -7.38 8.61
C ARG A 75 -6.42 -8.33 9.07
N PRO A 76 -6.50 -8.93 10.26
CA PRO A 76 -5.46 -9.81 10.80
C PRO A 76 -5.00 -10.89 9.81
N GLU A 77 -5.92 -11.51 9.07
CA GLU A 77 -5.60 -12.57 8.11
C GLU A 77 -4.77 -12.04 6.93
N GLY A 78 -5.08 -10.84 6.44
CA GLY A 78 -4.32 -10.18 5.38
C GLY A 78 -2.92 -9.76 5.86
N THR A 79 -2.84 -9.24 7.09
CA THR A 79 -1.56 -8.81 7.67
C THR A 79 -0.54 -9.94 7.81
N LEU A 80 -0.96 -11.17 8.10
CA LEU A 80 -0.04 -12.31 8.14
C LEU A 80 0.61 -12.61 6.77
N LEU A 81 -0.18 -12.49 5.68
CA LEU A 81 0.34 -12.65 4.32
C LEU A 81 1.29 -11.51 3.96
N HIS A 82 0.93 -10.28 4.30
CA HIS A 82 1.78 -9.10 4.11
C HIS A 82 3.10 -9.22 4.88
N LEU A 83 3.06 -9.73 6.11
CA LEU A 83 4.25 -9.94 6.95
C LEU A 83 5.23 -10.93 6.32
N ALA A 84 4.72 -12.04 5.79
CA ALA A 84 5.56 -13.01 5.09
C ALA A 84 6.22 -12.38 3.85
N ALA A 85 5.46 -11.65 3.03
CA ALA A 85 5.98 -11.01 1.82
C ALA A 85 6.97 -9.88 2.12
N ALA A 86 6.66 -9.01 3.09
CA ALA A 86 7.55 -7.93 3.51
C ALA A 86 8.87 -8.46 4.05
N LYS A 87 8.83 -9.53 4.86
CA LYS A 87 10.05 -10.21 5.34
C LYS A 87 10.89 -10.74 4.19
N GLN A 88 10.29 -11.37 3.20
CA GLN A 88 11.00 -11.89 2.02
C GLN A 88 11.63 -10.76 1.18
N ALA A 89 10.93 -9.63 1.04
CA ALA A 89 11.39 -8.46 0.29
C ALA A 89 12.37 -7.56 1.06
N GLY A 90 12.64 -7.82 2.35
CA GLY A 90 13.45 -6.95 3.19
C GLY A 90 12.80 -5.60 3.51
N VAL A 91 11.47 -5.53 3.40
CA VAL A 91 10.66 -4.33 3.63
C VAL A 91 10.20 -4.29 5.09
N LYS A 92 10.34 -3.14 5.75
CA LYS A 92 9.89 -2.95 7.14
C LYS A 92 8.37 -2.81 7.18
N MET A 93 7.73 -3.19 8.29
CA MET A 93 6.28 -3.04 8.42
C MET A 93 5.88 -2.08 9.54
N ILE A 94 4.83 -1.31 9.26
CA ILE A 94 4.08 -0.51 10.22
C ILE A 94 2.67 -1.10 10.26
N VAL A 95 2.33 -1.78 11.36
CA VAL A 95 1.05 -2.47 11.51
C VAL A 95 0.13 -1.66 12.40
N GLY A 96 -0.96 -1.16 11.81
CA GLY A 96 -2.09 -0.55 12.52
C GLY A 96 -3.33 -1.44 12.54
N THR A 97 -3.28 -2.62 11.92
CA THR A 97 -4.30 -3.67 12.05
C THR A 97 -4.53 -4.03 13.52
N THR A 98 -5.79 -4.22 13.91
CA THR A 98 -6.20 -4.59 15.27
C THR A 98 -7.13 -5.80 15.23
N GLY A 99 -7.29 -6.47 16.38
CA GLY A 99 -7.92 -7.80 16.49
C GLY A 99 -6.92 -8.92 16.30
#